data_AF-A0A348WG73-F1
#
_entry.id   AF-A0A348WG73-F1
#
_cell.length_a   1.000
_cell.length_b   1.000
_cell.length_c   1.000
_cell.angle_alpha   90.00
_cell.angle_beta   90.00
_cell.angle_gamma   90.00
#
_symmetry.space_group_name_H-M   'P 1'
#
loop_
_entity.id
_entity.type
_entity.pdbx_description
1 polymer ?
#
loop_
_entity_poly.entity_id
_entity_poly.type
_entity_poly.pdbx_seq_one_letter_code
_entity_poly.pdbx_strand_id
1 'polypeptide(L)'
;LVAAVAWLRPRPLHVALAAVIGLLITAGWVATGLLFFDEFEPQPVQSLAFTSTWADSLFWTVASSSIPAGFGVGLVGGVFGGAFLSALLRGELQFASFETAGQTLRYAAGAALMGFGGVLAGGCTVGAGLSGVSMLSLAALVALGSIAAGALIADRALNRGPVLQPAE
;
A
#
# COMPACT_ATOMS: atom_id res chain seq x y z
N LEU A 1 17.62 -12.89 7.07
CA LEU A 1 16.18 -12.68 7.36
C LEU A 1 15.68 -13.59 8.49
N VAL A 2 15.69 -14.92 8.35
CA VAL A 2 15.25 -15.85 9.42
C VAL A 2 16.00 -15.65 10.74
N ALA A 3 17.33 -15.42 10.70
CA ALA A 3 18.13 -15.14 11.89
C ALA A 3 17.80 -13.79 12.57
N ALA A 4 17.39 -12.77 11.80
CA ALA A 4 16.97 -11.48 12.35
C ALA A 4 15.56 -11.55 12.97
N VAL A 5 14.66 -12.30 12.33
CA VAL A 5 13.30 -12.59 12.84
C VAL A 5 13.37 -13.42 14.13
N ALA A 6 14.28 -14.39 14.22
CA ALA A 6 14.50 -15.17 15.43
C ALA A 6 15.04 -14.34 16.60
N TRP A 7 15.85 -13.31 16.30
CA TRP A 7 16.43 -12.40 17.31
C TRP A 7 15.39 -11.44 17.92
N LEU A 8 14.33 -11.10 17.17
CA LEU A 8 13.28 -10.17 17.58
C LEU A 8 12.19 -10.79 18.48
N ARG A 9 12.23 -12.11 18.75
CA ARG A 9 11.16 -12.87 19.47
C ARG A 9 9.72 -12.40 19.13
N PRO A 10 9.35 -12.32 17.85
CA PRO A 10 8.03 -11.83 17.47
C PRO A 10 6.94 -12.78 17.99
N ARG A 11 5.84 -12.21 18.50
CA ARG A 11 4.64 -13.00 18.83
C ARG A 11 4.25 -13.85 17.61
N PRO A 12 3.87 -15.14 17.78
CA PRO A 12 3.59 -16.04 16.66
C PRO A 12 2.51 -15.50 15.72
N LEU A 13 1.58 -14.71 16.26
CA LEU A 13 0.55 -14.01 15.50
C LEU A 13 1.12 -13.06 14.44
N HIS A 14 2.16 -12.27 14.75
CA HIS A 14 2.76 -11.34 13.78
C HIS A 14 3.47 -12.07 12.65
N VAL A 15 4.09 -13.22 12.96
CA VAL A 15 4.73 -14.07 11.94
C VAL A 15 3.67 -14.69 11.03
N ALA A 16 2.55 -15.17 11.59
CA ALA A 16 1.44 -15.69 10.82
C ALA A 16 0.83 -14.61 9.90
N LEU A 17 0.60 -13.40 10.40
CA LEU A 17 0.09 -12.28 9.60
C LEU A 17 1.07 -11.86 8.50
N ALA A 18 2.37 -11.78 8.80
CA ALA A 18 3.40 -11.49 7.80
C ALA A 18 3.46 -12.58 6.71
N ALA A 19 3.31 -13.85 7.09
CA ALA A 19 3.23 -14.96 6.15
C ALA A 19 1.99 -14.87 5.25
N VAL A 20 0.83 -14.48 5.79
CA VAL A 20 -0.39 -14.24 5.00
C VAL A 20 -0.19 -13.11 4.00
N ILE A 21 0.42 -11.99 4.41
CA ILE A 21 0.72 -10.87 3.50
C ILE A 21 1.70 -11.31 2.41
N GLY A 22 2.75 -12.06 2.77
CA GLY A 22 3.69 -12.67 1.83
C GLY A 22 2.99 -13.56 0.80
N LEU A 23 2.08 -14.42 1.26
CA LEU A 23 1.29 -15.31 0.42
C LEU A 23 0.39 -14.52 -0.53
N LEU A 24 -0.24 -13.44 -0.06
CA LEU A 24 -1.07 -12.56 -0.89
C LEU A 24 -0.28 -11.89 -2.02
N ILE A 25 0.97 -11.49 -1.76
CA ILE A 25 1.86 -10.93 -2.81
C ILE A 25 2.13 -12.00 -3.88
N THR A 26 2.49 -13.22 -3.47
CA THR A 26 2.74 -14.32 -4.39
C THR A 26 1.47 -14.73 -5.14
N ALA A 27 0.32 -14.73 -4.47
CA ALA A 27 -0.97 -15.01 -5.09
C ALA A 27 -1.35 -13.91 -6.08
N GLY A 28 -1.01 -12.64 -5.82
CA GLY A 28 -1.15 -11.54 -6.77
C GLY A 28 -0.32 -11.77 -8.03
N TRP A 29 0.96 -12.12 -7.89
CA TRP A 29 1.82 -12.48 -9.02
C TRP A 29 1.26 -13.64 -9.84
N VAL A 30 0.79 -14.70 -9.18
CA VAL A 30 0.23 -15.89 -9.83
C VAL A 30 -1.12 -15.60 -10.47
N ALA A 31 -1.98 -14.81 -9.81
CA ALA A 31 -3.27 -14.42 -10.35
C ALA A 31 -3.12 -13.53 -11.58
N THR A 32 -2.33 -12.46 -11.50
CA THR A 32 -2.08 -11.59 -12.66
C THR A 32 -1.28 -12.31 -13.75
N GLY A 33 -0.38 -13.21 -13.36
CA GLY A 33 0.47 -13.99 -14.26
C GLY A 33 -0.14 -15.30 -14.80
N LEU A 34 -1.32 -15.73 -14.38
CA LEU A 34 -2.00 -16.90 -14.96
C LEU A 34 -3.42 -16.59 -15.47
N LEU A 35 -4.12 -15.62 -14.86
CA LEU A 35 -5.52 -15.31 -15.20
C LEU A 35 -5.67 -14.14 -16.19
N PHE A 36 -4.66 -13.29 -16.35
CA PHE A 36 -4.68 -12.11 -17.25
C PHE A 36 -3.65 -12.19 -18.40
N PHE A 37 -3.13 -13.38 -18.72
CA PHE A 37 -2.43 -13.62 -19.99
C PHE A 37 -3.45 -13.70 -21.14
N ASP A 38 -4.02 -12.56 -21.53
CA ASP A 38 -4.69 -12.43 -22.81
C ASP A 38 -3.63 -12.07 -23.86
N GLU A 39 -3.54 -12.87 -24.92
CA GLU A 39 -2.54 -12.69 -26.00
C GLU A 39 -2.82 -11.45 -26.86
N PHE A 40 -4.03 -10.89 -26.79
CA PHE A 40 -4.46 -9.74 -27.60
C PHE A 40 -4.37 -8.39 -26.88
N GLU A 41 -4.30 -8.34 -25.54
CA GLU A 41 -4.14 -7.09 -24.78
C GLU A 41 -3.30 -7.32 -23.50
N PRO A 42 -1.96 -7.41 -23.60
CA PRO A 42 -1.11 -7.80 -22.49
C PRO A 42 -1.11 -6.73 -21.38
N GLN A 43 -1.84 -6.99 -20.29
CA GLN A 43 -1.71 -6.21 -19.07
C GLN A 43 -0.36 -6.51 -18.41
N PRO A 44 0.42 -5.49 -17.99
CA PRO A 44 1.68 -5.74 -17.32
C PRO A 44 1.45 -6.55 -16.04
N VAL A 45 2.32 -7.52 -15.77
CA VAL A 45 2.27 -8.32 -14.55
C VAL A 45 2.41 -7.42 -13.32
N GLN A 46 1.28 -7.15 -12.66
CA GLN A 46 1.20 -6.27 -11.50
C GLN A 46 1.03 -7.11 -10.24
N SER A 47 1.87 -6.79 -9.25
CA SER A 47 1.77 -7.27 -7.87
C SER A 47 0.98 -6.27 -7.01
N LEU A 48 1.00 -6.43 -5.69
CA LEU A 48 0.48 -5.43 -4.75
C LEU A 48 1.25 -4.11 -4.87
N ALA A 49 0.68 -3.12 -5.55
CA ALA A 49 1.20 -1.77 -5.67
C ALA A 49 0.08 -0.75 -5.58
N PHE A 50 0.01 0.01 -4.50
CA PHE A 50 -1.11 0.92 -4.28
C PHE A 50 -1.12 2.13 -5.21
N THR A 51 0.06 2.66 -5.60
CA THR A 51 0.12 3.86 -6.46
C THR A 51 -0.51 3.63 -7.83
N SER A 52 -0.20 2.50 -8.48
CA SER A 52 -0.75 2.17 -9.80
C SER A 52 -2.22 1.78 -9.72
N THR A 53 -2.63 1.00 -8.70
CA THR A 53 -4.03 0.59 -8.57
C THR A 53 -4.97 1.75 -8.27
N TRP A 54 -4.49 2.78 -7.55
CA TRP A 54 -5.24 4.02 -7.37
C TRP A 54 -5.40 4.79 -8.69
N ALA A 55 -4.35 4.87 -9.50
CA ALA A 55 -4.44 5.49 -10.83
C ALA A 55 -5.43 4.72 -11.73
N ASP A 56 -5.33 3.38 -11.78
CA ASP A 56 -6.25 2.52 -12.55
C ASP A 56 -7.70 2.69 -12.08
N SER A 57 -7.94 2.78 -10.77
CA SER A 57 -9.27 3.04 -10.22
C SER A 57 -9.83 4.39 -10.65
N LEU A 58 -9.00 5.44 -10.67
CA LEU A 58 -9.41 6.76 -11.14
C LEU A 58 -9.73 6.74 -12.63
N PHE A 59 -8.88 6.13 -13.46
CA PHE A 59 -9.14 5.99 -14.89
C PHE A 59 -10.42 5.19 -15.16
N TRP A 60 -10.67 4.12 -14.42
CA TRP A 60 -11.92 3.37 -14.52
C TRP A 60 -13.12 4.22 -14.10
N THR A 61 -13.04 5.02 -13.03
CA THR A 61 -14.17 5.90 -12.63
C THR A 61 -14.49 6.96 -13.68
N VAL A 62 -13.47 7.52 -14.35
CA VAL A 62 -13.64 8.59 -15.35
C VAL A 62 -14.05 8.04 -16.72
N ALA A 63 -13.53 6.88 -17.11
CA ALA A 63 -13.72 6.28 -18.43
C ALA A 63 -14.29 4.86 -18.36
N SER A 64 -15.21 4.61 -17.41
CA SER A 64 -15.85 3.30 -17.19
C SER A 64 -16.59 2.76 -18.42
N SER A 65 -16.99 3.65 -19.34
CA SER A 65 -17.62 3.29 -20.62
C SER A 65 -16.64 2.68 -21.64
N SER A 66 -15.34 2.85 -21.46
CA SER A 66 -14.31 2.52 -22.45
C SER A 66 -13.17 1.64 -21.92
N ILE A 67 -13.11 1.39 -20.60
CA ILE A 67 -12.03 0.62 -19.96
C ILE A 67 -12.65 -0.47 -19.07
N PRO A 68 -12.37 -1.76 -19.30
CA PRO A 68 -12.86 -2.83 -18.44
C PRO A 68 -12.25 -2.74 -17.03
N ALA A 69 -12.96 -3.26 -16.03
CA ALA A 69 -12.48 -3.29 -14.65
C ALA A 69 -11.27 -4.23 -14.53
N GLY A 70 -10.07 -3.65 -14.38
CA GLY A 70 -8.83 -4.39 -14.21
C GLY A 70 -8.55 -4.82 -12.77
N PHE A 71 -7.45 -5.55 -12.58
CA PHE A 71 -6.95 -6.01 -11.29
C PHE A 71 -6.86 -4.89 -10.23
N GLY A 72 -6.46 -3.67 -10.63
CA GLY A 72 -6.31 -2.54 -9.70
C GLY A 72 -7.63 -2.09 -9.06
N VAL A 73 -8.73 -2.06 -9.81
CA VAL A 73 -10.06 -1.70 -9.30
C VAL A 73 -10.55 -2.74 -8.30
N GLY A 74 -10.39 -4.02 -8.64
CA GLY A 74 -10.73 -5.14 -7.77
C GLY A 74 -9.93 -5.16 -6.47
N LEU A 75 -8.62 -4.88 -6.55
CA LEU A 75 -7.76 -4.80 -5.37
C LEU A 75 -8.17 -3.66 -4.44
N VAL A 76 -8.42 -2.46 -4.98
CA VAL A 76 -8.88 -1.31 -4.18
C VAL A 76 -10.21 -1.65 -3.51
N GLY A 77 -11.19 -2.16 -4.26
CA GLY A 77 -12.47 -2.59 -3.70
C GLY A 77 -12.34 -3.67 -2.62
N GLY A 78 -11.47 -4.65 -2.83
CA GLY A 78 -11.19 -5.71 -1.86
C GLY A 78 -10.53 -5.20 -0.57
N VAL A 79 -9.60 -4.24 -0.68
CA VAL A 79 -8.97 -3.60 0.49
C VAL A 79 -9.99 -2.80 1.28
N PHE A 80 -10.84 -2.00 0.63
CA PHE A 80 -11.91 -1.26 1.32
C PHE A 80 -12.92 -2.20 1.99
N GLY A 81 -13.40 -3.21 1.26
CA GLY A 81 -14.35 -4.19 1.80
C GLY A 81 -13.77 -5.01 2.95
N GLY A 82 -12.52 -5.47 2.81
CA GLY A 82 -11.83 -6.23 3.86
C GLY A 82 -11.53 -5.39 5.10
N ALA A 83 -11.07 -4.14 4.93
CA ALA A 83 -10.86 -3.21 6.04
C ALA A 83 -12.18 -2.92 6.77
N PHE A 84 -13.26 -2.67 6.02
CA PHE A 84 -14.59 -2.45 6.62
C PHE A 84 -15.09 -3.66 7.39
N LEU A 85 -15.02 -4.87 6.79
CA LEU A 85 -15.49 -6.09 7.44
C LEU A 85 -14.65 -6.43 8.68
N SER A 86 -13.33 -6.24 8.62
CA SER A 86 -12.45 -6.47 9.77
C SER A 86 -12.73 -5.49 10.92
N ALA A 87 -12.97 -4.21 10.63
CA ALA A 87 -13.36 -3.23 11.64
C ALA A 87 -14.76 -3.52 12.20
N LEU A 88 -15.70 -3.97 11.36
CA LEU A 88 -17.05 -4.35 11.79
C LEU A 88 -17.01 -5.55 12.75
N LEU A 89 -16.25 -6.59 12.43
CA LEU A 89 -16.11 -7.79 13.26
C LEU A 89 -15.41 -7.50 14.59
N ARG A 90 -14.52 -6.50 14.62
CA ARG A 90 -13.85 -6.04 15.84
C ARG A 90 -14.68 -5.04 16.65
N GLY A 91 -15.77 -4.51 16.08
CA GLY A 91 -16.57 -3.46 16.71
C GLY A 91 -15.85 -2.11 16.80
N GLU A 92 -14.82 -1.90 15.99
CA GLU A 92 -13.96 -0.70 15.99
C GLU A 92 -14.43 0.36 14.98
N LEU A 93 -15.64 0.21 14.41
CA LEU A 93 -16.18 1.18 13.47
C LEU A 93 -16.49 2.51 14.16
N GLN A 94 -15.71 3.53 13.82
CA GLN A 94 -15.89 4.89 14.32
C GLN A 94 -15.93 5.88 13.16
N PHE A 95 -16.84 6.85 13.25
CA PHE A 95 -16.88 7.96 12.31
C PHE A 95 -15.82 8.99 12.70
N ALA A 96 -14.73 9.05 11.95
CA ALA A 96 -13.70 10.06 12.08
C ALA A 96 -14.00 11.27 11.17
N SER A 97 -13.88 12.48 11.70
CA SER A 97 -13.99 13.74 10.96
C SER A 97 -12.78 14.63 11.24
N PHE A 98 -12.51 15.59 10.35
CA PHE A 98 -11.49 16.61 10.58
C PHE A 98 -12.03 17.68 11.54
N GLU A 99 -11.22 18.08 12.51
CA GLU A 99 -11.57 19.06 13.54
C GLU A 99 -11.35 20.50 13.07
N THR A 100 -10.38 20.73 12.17
CA THR A 100 -10.03 22.08 11.68
C THR A 100 -9.71 22.09 10.18
N ALA A 101 -9.96 23.22 9.51
CA ALA A 101 -9.61 23.42 8.10
C ALA A 101 -8.09 23.25 7.85
N GLY A 102 -7.26 23.69 8.80
CA GLY A 102 -5.80 23.52 8.73
C GLY A 102 -5.37 22.06 8.79
N GLN A 103 -6.10 21.21 9.54
CA GLN A 103 -5.86 19.77 9.57
C GLN A 103 -6.18 19.14 8.21
N THR A 104 -7.34 19.44 7.63
CA THR A 104 -7.73 18.94 6.29
C THR A 104 -6.69 19.34 5.24
N LEU A 105 -6.22 20.59 5.25
CA LEU A 105 -5.22 21.06 4.29
C LEU A 105 -3.86 20.33 4.46
N ARG A 106 -3.44 20.05 5.69
CA ARG A 106 -2.22 19.27 5.96
C ARG A 106 -2.34 17.83 5.47
N TYR A 107 -3.49 17.18 5.68
CA TYR A 107 -3.73 15.84 5.16
C TYR A 107 -3.78 15.82 3.63
N ALA A 108 -4.48 16.77 3.01
CA ALA A 108 -4.57 16.90 1.56
C ALA A 108 -3.19 17.17 0.92
N ALA A 109 -2.42 18.10 1.48
CA ALA A 109 -1.06 18.39 1.01
C ALA A 109 -0.14 17.17 1.19
N GLY A 110 -0.24 16.47 2.32
CA GLY A 110 0.51 15.23 2.55
C GLY A 110 0.17 14.13 1.55
N ALA A 111 -1.12 13.93 1.26
CA ALA A 111 -1.58 12.96 0.27
C ALA A 111 -1.07 13.31 -1.14
N ALA A 112 -1.12 14.58 -1.54
CA ALA A 112 -0.59 15.04 -2.82
C ALA A 112 0.93 14.81 -2.93
N LEU A 113 1.69 15.14 -1.89
CA LEU A 113 3.14 14.89 -1.83
C LEU A 113 3.48 13.40 -1.87
N MET A 114 2.71 12.55 -1.19
CA MET A 114 2.87 11.09 -1.24
C MET A 114 2.58 10.53 -2.63
N GLY A 115 1.52 11.01 -3.29
CA GLY A 115 1.19 10.60 -4.66
C GLY A 115 2.27 11.00 -5.65
N PHE A 116 2.67 12.27 -5.63
CA PHE A 116 3.73 12.79 -6.50
C PHE A 116 5.07 12.07 -6.26
N GLY A 117 5.47 11.94 -5.00
CA GLY A 117 6.69 11.21 -4.63
C GLY A 117 6.64 9.72 -5.01
N GLY A 118 5.47 9.07 -4.88
CA GLY A 118 5.27 7.69 -5.28
C GLY A 118 5.45 7.46 -6.78
N VAL A 119 5.02 8.41 -7.63
CA VAL A 119 5.26 8.36 -9.08
C VAL A 119 6.73 8.58 -9.39
N LEU A 120 7.38 9.59 -8.77
CA LEU A 120 8.81 9.85 -8.97
C LEU A 120 9.71 8.69 -8.53
N ALA A 121 9.36 8.04 -7.41
CA ALA A 121 10.09 6.89 -6.89
C ALA A 121 9.79 5.59 -7.65
N GLY A 122 8.81 5.59 -8.56
CA GLY A 122 8.37 4.39 -9.27
C GLY A 122 7.61 3.38 -8.40
N GLY A 123 7.07 3.80 -7.25
CA GLY A 123 6.27 2.94 -6.38
C GLY A 123 6.00 3.52 -4.99
N CYS A 124 5.12 2.86 -4.24
CA CYS A 124 4.89 3.10 -2.81
C CYS A 124 5.66 2.11 -1.94
N THR A 125 5.60 2.26 -0.62
CA THR A 125 6.25 1.33 0.34
C THR A 125 5.88 -0.13 0.12
N VAL A 126 4.66 -0.42 -0.31
CA VAL A 126 4.20 -1.78 -0.65
C VAL A 126 4.77 -2.23 -1.99
N GLY A 127 4.65 -1.40 -3.04
CA GLY A 127 5.15 -1.73 -4.38
C GLY A 127 6.68 -1.83 -4.44
N ALA A 128 7.38 -0.77 -4.06
CA ALA A 128 8.83 -0.71 -4.00
C ALA A 128 9.40 -1.64 -2.91
N GLY A 129 8.75 -1.75 -1.76
CA GLY A 129 9.26 -2.51 -0.63
C GLY A 129 8.98 -4.00 -0.66
N LEU A 130 7.75 -4.44 -0.94
CA LEU A 130 7.43 -5.88 -0.94
C LEU A 130 7.75 -6.53 -2.28
N SER A 131 7.46 -5.84 -3.40
CA SER A 131 7.72 -6.40 -4.73
C SER A 131 9.13 -6.06 -5.23
N GLY A 132 9.58 -4.80 -5.07
CA GLY A 132 10.89 -4.36 -5.56
C GLY A 132 12.10 -4.92 -4.80
N VAL A 133 12.03 -5.07 -3.48
CA VAL A 133 13.11 -5.69 -2.68
C VAL A 133 13.24 -7.19 -2.95
N SER A 134 12.13 -7.86 -3.26
CA SER A 134 12.14 -9.29 -3.64
C SER A 134 12.94 -9.55 -4.93
N MET A 135 13.02 -8.55 -5.82
CA MET A 135 13.85 -8.59 -7.03
C MET A 135 15.31 -8.15 -6.79
N LEU A 136 15.70 -7.88 -5.53
CA LEU A 136 17.02 -7.37 -5.16
C LEU A 136 17.42 -6.06 -5.90
N SER A 137 16.43 -5.24 -6.25
CA SER A 137 16.66 -4.02 -7.03
C SER A 137 17.32 -2.92 -6.19
N LEU A 138 18.46 -2.41 -6.68
CA LEU A 138 19.13 -1.27 -6.07
C LEU A 138 18.23 -0.01 -6.06
N ALA A 139 17.43 0.17 -7.10
CA ALA A 139 16.48 1.28 -7.21
C ALA A 139 15.41 1.20 -6.11
N ALA A 140 14.92 0.00 -5.79
CA ALA A 140 13.93 -0.20 -4.72
C ALA A 140 14.50 0.15 -3.34
N LEU A 141 15.77 -0.21 -3.08
CA LEU A 141 16.45 0.13 -1.82
C LEU A 141 16.66 1.64 -1.68
N VAL A 142 17.09 2.31 -2.74
CA VAL A 142 17.24 3.78 -2.75
C VAL A 142 15.88 4.45 -2.55
N ALA A 143 14.84 4.01 -3.27
CA ALA A 143 13.49 4.54 -3.12
C ALA A 143 12.96 4.40 -1.69
N LEU A 144 13.10 3.22 -1.08
CA LEU A 144 12.75 2.98 0.32
C LEU A 144 13.55 3.87 1.28
N GLY A 145 14.86 4.01 1.04
CA GLY A 145 15.73 4.89 1.82
C GLY A 145 15.27 6.34 1.77
N SER A 146 14.92 6.85 0.58
CA SER A 146 14.38 8.20 0.38
C SER A 146 13.01 8.38 1.03
N ILE A 147 12.11 7.37 0.95
CA ILE A 147 10.81 7.40 1.62
C ILE A 147 10.99 7.46 3.14
N ALA A 148 11.88 6.63 3.70
CA ALA A 148 12.17 6.61 5.13
C ALA A 148 12.79 7.94 5.60
N ALA A 149 13.75 8.49 4.85
CA ALA A 149 14.33 9.79 5.14
C ALA A 149 13.28 10.91 5.11
N GLY A 150 12.43 10.95 4.08
CA GLY A 150 11.34 11.91 3.97
C GLY A 150 10.36 11.82 5.13
N ALA A 151 9.98 10.61 5.54
CA ALA A 151 9.12 10.37 6.70
C ALA A 151 9.74 10.88 7.99
N LEU A 152 11.04 10.62 8.22
CA LEU A 152 11.77 11.09 9.41
C LEU A 152 11.96 12.61 9.45
N ILE A 153 12.15 13.24 8.28
CA ILE A 153 12.24 14.70 8.17
C ILE A 153 10.88 15.32 8.46
N ALA A 154 9.81 14.78 7.87
CA ALA A 154 8.46 15.23 8.11
C ALA A 154 8.09 15.09 9.59
N ASP A 155 8.35 13.94 10.21
CA ASP A 155 8.08 13.69 11.63
C ASP A 155 8.75 14.75 12.53
N ARG A 156 10.04 15.02 12.31
CA ARG A 156 10.78 16.07 13.03
C ARG A 156 10.25 17.47 12.75
N ALA A 157 9.95 17.79 11.50
CA ALA A 157 9.47 19.12 11.11
C ALA A 157 8.07 19.42 11.67
N LEU A 158 7.23 18.38 11.79
CA LEU A 158 5.86 18.48 12.29
C LEU A 158 5.77 18.35 13.82
N ASN A 159 6.88 18.04 14.52
CA ASN A 159 6.99 17.93 15.98
C ASN A 159 5.77 17.22 16.61
N ARG A 160 5.29 16.15 15.98
CA ARG A 160 4.17 15.39 16.50
C ARG A 160 4.66 14.59 17.70
N GLY A 161 4.02 14.79 18.86
CA GLY A 161 4.12 13.84 19.98
C GLY A 161 3.79 12.42 19.49
N PRO A 162 4.26 11.37 20.20
CA PRO A 162 4.30 10.01 19.69
C PRO A 162 2.91 9.57 19.17
N VAL A 163 2.81 9.35 17.86
CA VAL A 163 1.60 8.86 17.15
C VAL A 163 1.39 7.35 17.38
N LEU A 164 2.20 6.73 18.24
CA LEU A 164 1.95 5.38 18.73
C LEU A 164 0.83 5.43 19.77
N GLN A 165 -0.39 5.64 19.32
CA GLN A 165 -1.55 5.19 20.07
C GLN A 165 -1.54 3.66 19.95
N PRO A 166 -1.35 2.92 21.05
CA PRO A 166 -1.50 1.47 21.02
C PRO A 166 -2.92 1.19 20.55
N ALA A 167 -3.08 0.36 19.51
CA ALA A 167 -4.34 -0.30 19.27
C ALA A 167 -4.55 -1.26 20.46
N GLU A 168 -5.29 -0.78 21.47
CA GLU A 168 -5.83 -1.58 22.57
C GLU A 168 -7.28 -1.95 22.29
#